data_AF-A0A7W5FVC8-F1
#
_entry.id   AF-A0A7W5FVC8-F1
#
_cell.length_a   1.000
_cell.length_b   1.000
_cell.length_c   1.000
_cell.angle_alpha   90.00
_cell.angle_beta   90.00
_cell.angle_gamma   90.00
#
_symmetry.space_group_name_H-M   'P 1'
#
loop_
_entity.id
_entity.type
_entity.pdbx_description
1 polymer ?
#
loop_
_entity_poly.entity_id
_entity_poly.type
_entity_poly.pdbx_seq_one_letter_code
_entity_poly.pdbx_strand_id
1 'polypeptide(L)'
;MPKSASARACWLPAAAPKSLPRSPSWRGWRAGGALARPLLQALYPAAAAVFPLRARDAKLKAARLFGLELEGLSPEDKEFELALHFTRFALDTARNALAAPGDDAAARVRSGLMQSARRHAPGLLRHGGR
;
A
#
# COMPACT_ATOMS: atom_id res chain seq x y z
N MET A 1 -41.87 -43.19 -53.20
CA MET A 1 -40.84 -44.05 -52.57
C MET A 1 -39.46 -43.56 -53.00
N PRO A 2 -38.40 -43.64 -52.16
CA PRO A 2 -38.38 -43.37 -50.71
C PRO A 2 -37.05 -42.73 -50.18
N LYS A 3 -37.07 -42.36 -48.88
CA LYS A 3 -35.97 -42.20 -47.86
C LYS A 3 -35.03 -40.98 -48.00
N SER A 4 -34.60 -40.28 -46.95
CA SER A 4 -34.52 -40.62 -45.52
C SER A 4 -34.56 -39.37 -44.64
N ALA A 5 -35.10 -39.54 -43.44
CA ALA A 5 -35.16 -38.56 -42.36
C ALA A 5 -33.78 -38.29 -41.74
N SER A 6 -33.55 -37.06 -41.27
CA SER A 6 -32.54 -36.78 -40.26
C SER A 6 -33.01 -35.65 -39.36
N ALA A 7 -33.43 -36.03 -38.16
CA ALA A 7 -33.73 -35.13 -37.06
C ALA A 7 -32.45 -34.40 -36.65
N ARG A 8 -32.44 -33.06 -36.76
CA ARG A 8 -31.45 -32.24 -36.09
C ARG A 8 -32.12 -31.57 -34.90
N ALA A 9 -31.65 -31.93 -33.73
CA ALA A 9 -32.04 -31.41 -32.44
C ALA A 9 -32.05 -29.87 -32.46
N CYS A 10 -33.23 -29.30 -32.22
CA CYS A 10 -33.39 -27.89 -31.91
C CYS A 10 -32.86 -27.68 -30.49
N TRP A 11 -31.56 -27.45 -30.35
CA TRP A 11 -30.99 -26.90 -29.12
C TRP A 11 -31.47 -25.46 -29.01
N LEU A 12 -32.39 -25.18 -28.08
CA LEU A 12 -32.62 -23.83 -27.63
C LEU A 12 -31.30 -23.27 -27.08
N PRO A 13 -30.85 -22.06 -27.46
CA PRO A 13 -29.79 -21.41 -26.74
C PRO A 13 -30.29 -21.13 -25.32
N ALA A 14 -29.62 -21.69 -24.33
CA ALA A 14 -29.78 -21.32 -22.93
C ALA A 14 -29.72 -19.79 -22.82
N ALA A 15 -30.73 -19.22 -22.17
CA ALA A 15 -30.82 -17.78 -21.95
C ALA A 15 -29.49 -17.25 -21.37
N ALA A 16 -28.85 -16.34 -22.11
CA ALA A 16 -27.65 -15.66 -21.66
C ALA A 16 -27.89 -15.02 -20.28
N PRO A 17 -26.99 -15.19 -19.29
CA PRO A 17 -27.14 -14.53 -18.01
C PRO A 17 -27.15 -13.01 -18.23
N LYS A 18 -28.22 -12.37 -17.78
CA LYS A 18 -28.40 -10.92 -17.82
C LYS A 18 -27.29 -10.30 -16.95
N SER A 19 -26.35 -9.65 -17.63
CA SER A 19 -25.30 -8.78 -17.08
C SER A 19 -24.50 -9.34 -15.90
N LEU A 20 -23.30 -9.87 -16.19
CA LEU A 20 -22.22 -9.91 -15.22
C LEU A 20 -22.00 -8.49 -14.66
N PRO A 21 -21.81 -8.31 -13.33
CA PRO A 21 -21.42 -7.02 -12.79
C PRO A 21 -20.17 -6.55 -13.53
N ARG A 22 -20.21 -5.32 -14.04
CA ARG A 22 -19.07 -4.66 -14.68
C ARG A 22 -17.86 -4.86 -13.78
N SER A 23 -16.80 -5.41 -14.36
CA SER A 23 -15.51 -5.65 -13.72
C SER A 23 -15.11 -4.48 -12.80
N PRO A 24 -14.41 -4.73 -11.68
CA PRO A 24 -13.79 -3.66 -10.91
C PRO A 24 -12.95 -2.85 -11.88
N SER A 25 -13.34 -1.60 -12.14
CA SER A 25 -12.57 -0.78 -13.07
C SER A 25 -11.23 -0.51 -12.38
N TRP A 26 -10.19 -1.20 -12.83
CA TRP A 26 -8.78 -1.04 -12.46
C TRP A 26 -8.23 0.40 -12.73
N ARG A 27 -9.11 1.39 -12.93
CA ARG A 27 -8.81 2.82 -13.07
C ARG A 27 -8.13 3.41 -11.83
N GLY A 28 -8.32 2.82 -10.65
CA GLY A 28 -7.62 3.24 -9.42
C GLY A 28 -6.09 3.03 -9.47
N TRP A 29 -5.59 2.10 -10.28
CA TRP A 29 -4.14 1.83 -10.35
C TRP A 29 -3.36 2.91 -11.13
N ARG A 30 -4.01 3.68 -12.02
CA ARG A 30 -3.34 4.75 -12.78
C ARG A 30 -3.07 6.02 -11.98
N ALA A 31 -3.85 6.31 -10.94
CA ALA A 31 -3.53 7.38 -9.99
C ALA A 31 -2.22 7.12 -9.23
N GLY A 32 -1.78 5.85 -9.18
CA GLY A 32 -0.50 5.44 -8.62
C GLY A 32 0.71 5.95 -9.40
N GLY A 33 0.61 6.33 -10.69
CA GLY A 33 1.79 6.63 -11.50
C GLY A 33 2.59 7.86 -11.06
N ALA A 34 1.90 8.99 -10.85
CA ALA A 34 2.56 10.25 -10.49
C ALA A 34 3.05 10.28 -9.04
N LEU A 35 2.31 9.63 -8.13
CA LEU A 35 2.67 9.57 -6.71
C LEU A 35 3.60 8.41 -6.36
N ALA A 36 3.64 7.30 -7.13
CA ALA A 36 4.41 6.11 -6.77
C ALA A 36 5.89 6.41 -6.55
N ARG A 37 6.53 7.11 -7.49
CA ARG A 37 7.96 7.43 -7.37
C ARG A 37 8.27 8.33 -6.16
N PRO A 38 7.64 9.50 -5.98
CA PRO A 38 7.91 10.33 -4.80
C PRO A 38 7.51 9.63 -3.50
N LEU A 39 6.44 8.82 -3.49
CA LEU A 39 6.02 8.04 -2.33
C LEU A 39 7.08 7.01 -1.94
N LEU A 40 7.59 6.23 -2.90
CA LEU A 40 8.66 5.27 -2.67
C LEU A 40 9.93 5.97 -2.19
N GLN A 41 10.31 7.09 -2.82
CA GLN A 41 11.48 7.89 -2.40
C GLN A 41 11.34 8.40 -0.96
N ALA A 42 10.15 8.87 -0.59
CA ALA A 42 9.90 9.38 0.76
C ALA A 42 9.87 8.27 1.83
N LEU A 43 9.34 7.09 1.50
CA LEU A 43 9.18 5.99 2.46
C LEU A 43 10.42 5.10 2.58
N TYR A 44 11.27 5.04 1.55
CA TYR A 44 12.42 4.14 1.51
C TYR A 44 13.37 4.26 2.71
N PRO A 45 13.74 5.45 3.20
CA PRO A 45 14.62 5.56 4.37
C PRO A 45 14.02 4.93 5.64
N ALA A 46 12.71 5.12 5.85
CA ALA A 46 12.00 4.51 6.98
C ALA A 46 11.86 2.99 6.79
N ALA A 47 11.58 2.54 5.57
CA ALA A 47 11.48 1.12 5.23
C ALA A 47 12.81 0.41 5.46
N ALA A 48 13.94 1.00 5.05
CA ALA A 48 15.27 0.45 5.23
C ALA A 48 15.69 0.36 6.72
N ALA A 49 15.13 1.22 7.58
CA ALA A 49 15.34 1.14 9.02
C ALA A 49 14.53 0.01 9.67
N VAL A 50 13.32 -0.25 9.18
CA VAL A 50 12.37 -1.23 9.74
C VAL A 50 12.63 -2.64 9.25
N PHE A 51 12.82 -2.79 7.94
CA PHE A 51 13.16 -4.04 7.29
C PHE A 51 14.63 -3.96 6.96
N PRO A 52 15.51 -4.41 7.86
CA PRO A 52 16.89 -4.54 7.49
C PRO A 52 16.98 -5.62 6.42
N LEU A 53 16.93 -5.19 5.16
CA LEU A 53 17.17 -6.07 4.02
C LEU A 53 18.60 -6.66 4.07
N ARG A 54 19.47 -6.21 4.99
CA ARG A 54 20.89 -6.60 5.13
C ARG A 54 21.54 -6.61 6.55
N ALA A 55 20.92 -6.17 7.66
CA ALA A 55 21.63 -6.02 8.96
C ALA A 55 20.81 -6.23 10.25
N ARG A 56 21.30 -7.04 11.21
CA ARG A 56 20.57 -7.43 12.43
C ARG A 56 20.33 -6.31 13.47
N ASP A 57 21.02 -5.17 13.38
CA ASP A 57 21.06 -4.14 14.45
C ASP A 57 20.25 -2.85 14.19
N ALA A 58 19.39 -2.82 13.16
CA ALA A 58 18.61 -1.63 12.82
C ALA A 58 17.44 -1.29 13.80
N LYS A 59 17.12 -2.22 14.72
CA LYS A 59 15.89 -2.21 15.53
C LYS A 59 15.77 -1.01 16.49
N LEU A 60 16.87 -0.59 17.13
CA LEU A 60 16.83 0.54 18.10
C LEU A 60 16.58 1.89 17.42
N LYS A 61 17.14 2.10 16.23
CA LYS A 61 16.89 3.33 15.46
C LYS A 61 15.45 3.36 14.96
N ALA A 62 14.94 2.24 14.46
CA ALA A 62 13.56 2.13 14.02
C ALA A 62 12.56 2.33 15.18
N ALA A 63 12.81 1.73 16.35
CA ALA A 63 11.99 1.94 17.54
C ALA A 63 11.86 3.42 17.91
N ARG A 64 12.97 4.17 17.90
CA ARG A 64 12.97 5.62 18.15
C ARG A 64 12.21 6.43 17.11
N LEU A 65 12.18 6.00 15.84
CA LEU A 65 11.39 6.67 14.80
C LEU A 65 9.90 6.57 15.09
N PHE A 66 9.43 5.37 15.48
CA PHE A 66 8.03 5.09 15.77
C PHE A 66 7.62 5.40 17.22
N GLY A 67 8.58 5.71 18.10
CA GLY A 67 8.31 5.93 19.52
C GLY A 67 7.90 4.65 20.25
N LEU A 68 8.44 3.50 19.83
CA LEU A 68 8.11 2.20 20.38
C LEU A 68 9.09 1.82 21.48
N GLU A 69 8.55 1.22 22.54
CA GLU A 69 9.31 0.53 23.57
C GLU A 69 9.35 -0.94 23.22
N LEU A 70 10.54 -1.40 22.82
CA LEU A 70 10.77 -2.78 22.38
C LEU A 70 11.47 -3.61 23.46
N GLU A 71 11.61 -3.10 24.67
CA GLU A 71 12.27 -3.80 25.77
C GLU A 71 11.46 -5.02 26.20
N GLY A 72 12.14 -6.09 26.60
CA GLY A 72 11.48 -7.33 27.03
C GLY A 72 10.84 -8.19 25.94
N LEU A 73 10.64 -7.67 24.71
CA LEU A 73 10.11 -8.45 23.59
C LEU A 73 11.15 -9.41 22.98
N SER A 74 10.66 -10.53 22.45
CA SER A 74 11.47 -11.44 21.64
C SER A 74 12.00 -10.72 20.38
N PRO A 75 13.12 -11.17 19.78
CA PRO A 75 13.62 -10.60 18.53
C PRO A 75 12.57 -10.57 17.40
N GLU A 76 11.71 -11.57 17.33
CA GLU A 76 10.67 -11.76 16.33
C GLU A 76 9.50 -10.77 16.56
N ASP A 77 9.04 -10.64 17.80
CA ASP A 77 7.95 -9.71 18.13
C ASP A 77 8.36 -8.26 17.87
N LYS A 78 9.63 -7.93 18.13
CA LYS A 78 10.21 -6.61 17.80
C LYS A 78 10.10 -6.30 16.31
N GLU A 79 10.37 -7.27 15.45
CA GLU A 79 10.30 -7.09 13.99
C GLU A 79 8.85 -6.94 13.53
N PHE A 80 7.95 -7.74 14.10
CA PHE A 80 6.52 -7.67 13.81
C PHE A 80 5.93 -6.30 14.16
N GLU A 81 6.19 -5.79 15.37
CA GLU A 81 5.69 -4.48 15.81
C GLU A 81 6.23 -3.34 14.93
N LEU A 82 7.52 -3.37 14.60
CA LEU A 82 8.11 -2.39 13.69
C LEU A 82 7.47 -2.45 12.30
N ALA A 83 7.28 -3.64 11.73
CA ALA A 83 6.64 -3.84 10.43
C ALA A 83 5.18 -3.36 10.42
N LEU A 84 4.45 -3.65 11.49
CA LEU A 84 3.06 -3.22 11.65
C LEU A 84 2.95 -1.70 11.71
N HIS A 85 3.79 -1.06 12.55
CA HIS A 85 3.81 0.40 12.67
C HIS A 85 4.24 1.09 11.38
N PHE A 86 5.25 0.56 10.69
CA PHE A 86 5.64 1.04 9.37
C PHE A 86 4.49 0.94 8.36
N THR A 87 3.81 -0.20 8.31
CA THR A 87 2.71 -0.42 7.35
C THR A 87 1.57 0.56 7.57
N ARG A 88 1.21 0.81 8.84
CA ARG A 88 0.22 1.82 9.22
C ARG A 88 0.65 3.22 8.78
N PHE A 89 1.90 3.59 9.05
CA PHE A 89 2.49 4.87 8.66
C PHE A 89 2.50 5.07 7.12
N ALA A 90 2.94 4.06 6.37
CA ALA A 90 3.00 4.09 4.91
C ALA A 90 1.61 4.21 4.27
N LEU A 91 0.65 3.45 4.79
CA LEU A 91 -0.74 3.49 4.31
C LEU A 91 -1.38 4.85 4.56
N ASP A 92 -1.17 5.42 5.75
CA ASP A 92 -1.67 6.77 6.08
C ASP A 92 -0.99 7.84 5.22
N THR A 93 0.32 7.72 4.98
CA THR A 93 1.07 8.64 4.11
C THR A 93 0.50 8.65 2.70
N ALA A 94 0.22 7.47 2.14
CA ALA A 94 -0.37 7.35 0.81
C ALA A 94 -1.77 7.96 0.74
N ARG A 95 -2.61 7.72 1.76
CA ARG A 95 -3.96 8.30 1.87
C ARG A 95 -3.92 9.82 1.93
N ASN A 96 -3.05 10.37 2.78
CA ASN A 96 -2.90 11.82 2.93
C ASN A 96 -2.32 12.47 1.65
N ALA A 97 -1.38 11.81 0.97
CA ALA A 97 -0.84 12.31 -0.30
C ALA A 97 -1.87 12.32 -1.44
N LEU A 98 -2.75 11.31 -1.48
CA LEU A 98 -3.87 11.26 -2.42
C LEU A 98 -4.90 12.35 -2.15
N ALA A 99 -5.20 12.62 -0.87
CA ALA A 99 -6.15 13.65 -0.44
C ALA A 99 -5.58 15.09 -0.53
N ALA A 100 -4.26 15.26 -0.60
CA ALA A 100 -3.63 16.57 -0.67
C ALA A 100 -3.95 17.29 -2.00
N PRO A 101 -4.33 18.58 -1.96
CA PRO A 101 -4.62 19.37 -3.15
C PRO A 101 -3.34 19.73 -3.92
N GLY A 102 -3.50 20.10 -5.19
CA GLY A 102 -2.43 20.58 -6.07
C GLY A 102 -1.90 19.52 -7.05
N ASP A 103 -1.04 19.98 -7.96
CA ASP A 103 -0.52 19.17 -9.07
C ASP A 103 0.90 18.64 -8.81
N ASP A 104 1.66 19.23 -7.88
CA ASP A 104 3.00 18.73 -7.51
C ASP A 104 2.89 17.47 -6.63
N ALA A 105 3.13 16.32 -7.25
CA ALA A 105 3.16 15.01 -6.61
C ALA A 105 4.17 14.95 -5.45
N ALA A 106 5.34 15.59 -5.57
CA ALA A 106 6.35 15.56 -4.52
C ALA A 106 5.92 16.39 -3.30
N ALA A 107 5.34 17.58 -3.50
CA ALA A 107 4.76 18.37 -2.41
C ALA A 107 3.63 17.63 -1.68
N ARG A 108 2.74 16.98 -2.44
CA ARG A 108 1.64 16.18 -1.87
C ARG A 108 2.15 15.04 -1.01
N VAL A 109 3.15 14.29 -1.49
CA VAL A 109 3.78 13.22 -0.70
C VAL A 109 4.46 13.78 0.55
N ARG A 110 5.22 14.88 0.45
CA ARG A 110 5.86 15.51 1.62
C ARG A 110 4.83 15.93 2.67
N SER A 111 3.72 16.54 2.24
CA SER A 111 2.62 16.92 3.13
C SER A 111 2.00 15.71 3.82
N GLY A 112 1.69 14.65 3.04
CA GLY A 112 1.15 13.40 3.59
C GLY A 112 2.09 12.74 4.60
N LEU A 113 3.40 12.71 4.28
CA LEU A 113 4.43 12.16 5.16
C LEU A 113 4.49 12.92 6.49
N MET A 114 4.46 14.25 6.46
CA MET A 114 4.47 15.07 7.68
C MET A 114 3.23 14.84 8.54
N GLN A 115 2.05 14.74 7.94
CA GLN A 115 0.79 14.47 8.66
C GLN A 115 0.81 13.10 9.32
N SER A 116 1.22 12.07 8.58
CA SER A 116 1.31 10.70 9.10
C SER A 116 2.41 10.51 10.13
N ALA A 117 3.53 11.23 9.99
CA ALA A 117 4.64 11.17 10.95
C ALA A 117 4.21 11.68 12.33
N ARG A 118 3.37 12.72 12.40
CA ARG A 118 2.82 13.22 13.68
C ARG A 118 2.04 12.14 14.44
N ARG A 119 1.36 11.24 13.72
CA ARG A 119 0.49 10.21 14.30
C ARG A 119 1.24 8.90 14.58
N HIS A 120 2.09 8.47 13.66
CA HIS A 120 2.67 7.12 13.68
C HIS A 120 4.17 7.10 13.95
N ALA A 121 4.90 8.16 13.60
CA ALA A 121 6.37 8.19 13.66
C ALA A 121 6.89 9.54 14.17
N PRO A 122 6.57 9.93 15.41
CA PRO A 122 6.91 11.26 15.93
C PRO A 122 8.42 11.49 16.01
N GLY A 123 9.21 10.41 16.13
CA GLY A 123 10.67 10.48 16.08
C GLY A 123 11.19 10.98 14.74
N LEU A 124 10.49 10.73 13.63
CA LEU A 124 10.89 11.19 12.29
C LEU A 124 10.95 12.72 12.20
N LEU A 125 10.01 13.41 12.85
CA LEU A 125 9.96 14.89 12.89
C LEU A 125 11.10 15.51 13.69
N ARG A 126 11.63 14.79 14.69
CA ARG A 126 12.71 15.27 15.55
C ARG A 126 14.09 15.18 14.90
N HIS A 127 14.26 14.32 13.90
CA HIS A 127 15.55 14.05 13.26
C HIS A 127 15.73 14.74 11.90
N GLY A 128 14.64 15.20 11.25
CA GLY A 128 14.69 15.88 9.95
C GLY A 128 14.98 17.40 9.99
N GLY A 129 15.16 17.98 11.19
CA GLY A 129 15.41 19.41 11.39
C GLY A 129 16.88 19.79 11.65
N ARG A 130 17.84 18.93 11.30
CA ARG A 130 19.28 19.20 11.42
C ARG A 130 19.98 19.07 10.08
#